data_AF-A0A4U6BTS7-F1
#
_entry.id   AF-A0A4U6BTS7-F1
#
_cell.length_a   1.000
_cell.length_b   1.000
_cell.length_c   1.000
_cell.angle_alpha   90.00
_cell.angle_beta   90.00
_cell.angle_gamma   90.00
#
_symmetry.space_group_name_H-M   'P 1'
#
loop_
_entity.id
_entity.type
_entity.pdbx_description
1 polymer ?
#
loop_
_entity_poly.entity_id
_entity_poly.type
_entity_poly.pdbx_seq_one_letter_code
_entity_poly.pdbx_strand_id
1 'polypeptide(L)'
;MTLELRNTSDPSLMSRIGRQARLAFGLIVLAVPLSGCGTGAIWDKYFAKEETFVDEPADKLYNEGLYLMNKKGDRKSAMKKFEEVDRQHPYSEWARKSLLMSAYAAYENGDYDECISSANRYVALHPGSPDAAYAQYLIAASNFDQIPDVSRDQGRTEKSIAALEEVIRKYPTSEYATSAKRKIEAARDQLAGKEMTVGRWYMDKKDYTAAINRFKVVVTQYQTTRHVEEALARLTEAYMAIGIVGEAQTAAAVLGHNFPDSRWYKDAYSLVKSGGLEPTANKDSWMTRAFKKVGLG
;
A
#
# COMPACT_ATOMS: atom_id res chain seq x y z
N MET A 1 58.74 4.92 -67.07
CA MET A 1 57.86 4.10 -67.93
C MET A 1 56.84 3.44 -67.01
N THR A 2 55.60 3.89 -67.11
CA THR A 2 54.44 3.59 -66.27
C THR A 2 53.86 2.21 -66.60
N LEU A 3 53.55 1.40 -65.58
CA LEU A 3 52.68 0.23 -65.71
C LEU A 3 51.64 0.27 -64.59
N GLU A 4 50.42 0.61 -64.99
CA GLU A 4 49.21 0.56 -64.17
C GLU A 4 48.83 -0.89 -63.83
N LEU A 5 48.47 -1.13 -62.56
CA LEU A 5 47.87 -2.39 -62.12
C LEU A 5 46.35 -2.30 -62.26
N ARG A 6 45.82 -3.11 -63.18
CA ARG A 6 44.41 -3.19 -63.53
C ARG A 6 43.64 -3.97 -62.46
N ASN A 7 42.66 -3.29 -61.87
CA ASN A 7 41.66 -3.79 -60.93
C ASN A 7 40.77 -4.87 -61.57
N THR A 8 40.57 -6.00 -60.89
CA THR A 8 39.60 -7.05 -61.26
C THR A 8 38.68 -7.36 -60.07
N SER A 9 37.72 -6.47 -59.81
CA SER A 9 36.50 -6.80 -59.08
C SER A 9 35.40 -7.09 -60.11
N ASP A 10 35.26 -8.35 -60.53
CA ASP A 10 34.21 -8.77 -61.46
C ASP A 10 32.92 -9.15 -60.70
N PRO A 11 31.82 -8.38 -60.80
CA PRO A 11 30.60 -8.57 -60.00
C PRO A 11 29.71 -9.73 -60.49
N SER A 12 30.07 -10.38 -61.59
CA SER A 12 29.20 -11.35 -62.28
C SER A 12 29.13 -12.72 -61.60
N LEU A 13 30.17 -13.11 -60.83
CA LEU A 13 30.25 -14.42 -60.17
C LEU A 13 29.36 -14.52 -58.92
N MET A 14 29.21 -13.43 -58.15
CA MET A 14 28.41 -13.41 -56.91
C MET A 14 26.90 -13.42 -57.15
N SER A 15 26.44 -13.02 -58.35
CA SER A 15 25.00 -12.99 -58.68
C SER A 15 24.40 -14.37 -58.97
N ARG A 16 25.22 -15.32 -59.43
CA ARG A 16 24.78 -16.68 -59.78
C ARG A 16 24.66 -17.59 -58.55
N ILE A 17 25.57 -17.43 -57.59
CA ILE A 17 25.56 -18.17 -56.31
C ILE A 17 24.36 -17.75 -55.44
N GLY A 18 24.06 -16.44 -55.38
CA GLY A 18 22.91 -15.94 -54.63
C GLY A 18 21.55 -16.36 -55.20
N ARG A 19 21.46 -16.61 -56.51
CA ARG A 19 20.20 -17.02 -57.15
C ARG A 19 19.92 -18.52 -56.97
N GLN A 20 20.95 -19.37 -56.94
CA GLN A 20 20.80 -20.80 -56.64
C GLN A 20 20.56 -21.09 -55.15
N ALA A 21 21.19 -20.32 -54.25
CA ALA A 21 20.92 -20.43 -52.82
C ALA A 21 19.47 -20.06 -52.44
N ARG A 22 18.88 -19.06 -53.12
CA ARG A 22 17.47 -18.65 -52.91
C ARG A 22 16.46 -19.68 -53.39
N LEU A 23 16.76 -20.41 -54.47
CA LEU A 23 15.90 -21.49 -54.99
C LEU A 23 15.96 -22.74 -54.10
N ALA A 24 17.14 -23.09 -53.57
CA ALA A 24 17.29 -24.20 -52.64
C ALA A 24 16.60 -23.95 -51.28
N PHE A 25 16.63 -22.71 -50.78
CA PHE A 25 15.95 -22.35 -49.53
C PHE A 25 14.42 -22.31 -49.67
N GLY A 26 13.90 -21.92 -50.84
CA GLY A 26 12.46 -21.93 -51.12
C GLY A 26 11.84 -23.34 -51.17
N LEU A 27 12.61 -24.33 -51.65
CA LEU A 27 12.17 -25.73 -51.72
C LEU A 27 12.19 -26.44 -50.35
N ILE A 28 13.06 -26.02 -49.43
CA ILE A 28 13.10 -26.57 -48.06
C ILE A 28 11.97 -25.98 -47.20
N VAL A 29 11.57 -24.72 -47.42
CA VAL A 29 10.46 -24.08 -46.67
C VAL A 29 9.09 -24.61 -47.11
N LEU A 30 8.93 -25.08 -48.35
CA LEU A 30 7.65 -25.63 -48.83
C LEU A 30 7.41 -27.10 -48.48
N ALA A 31 8.45 -27.84 -48.04
CA ALA A 31 8.38 -29.29 -47.78
C ALA A 31 8.12 -29.67 -46.30
N VAL A 32 8.06 -28.69 -45.39
CA VAL A 32 7.88 -28.94 -43.95
C VAL A 32 6.41 -29.15 -43.47
N PRO A 33 5.31 -28.89 -44.21
CA PRO A 33 3.97 -29.09 -43.65
C PRO A 33 3.41 -30.52 -43.80
N LEU A 34 4.15 -31.51 -44.33
CA LEU A 34 3.61 -32.85 -44.62
C LEU A 34 4.16 -33.99 -43.76
N SER A 35 4.82 -33.70 -42.64
CA SER A 35 5.25 -34.73 -41.68
C SER A 35 4.80 -34.37 -40.27
N GLY A 36 3.64 -34.89 -39.87
CA GLY A 36 3.28 -34.95 -38.45
C GLY A 36 1.79 -34.83 -38.16
N CYS A 37 1.06 -35.92 -38.33
CA CYS A 37 -0.22 -36.16 -37.64
C CYS A 37 0.00 -36.12 -36.11
N GLY A 38 -0.08 -34.93 -35.55
CA GLY A 38 -0.11 -34.65 -34.10
C GLY A 38 -0.88 -33.37 -33.77
N THR A 39 -1.43 -32.70 -34.80
CA THR A 39 -2.21 -31.47 -34.67
C THR A 39 -3.55 -31.69 -34.00
N GLY A 40 -4.11 -32.91 -33.99
CA GLY A 40 -5.35 -33.24 -33.26
C GLY A 40 -5.20 -33.09 -31.75
N ALA A 41 -4.12 -33.62 -31.15
CA ALA A 41 -3.89 -33.51 -29.71
C ALA A 41 -3.54 -32.07 -29.25
N ILE A 42 -2.97 -31.27 -30.14
CA ILE A 42 -2.67 -29.85 -29.89
C ILE A 42 -3.92 -29.00 -30.10
N TRP A 43 -4.73 -29.28 -31.13
CA TRP A 43 -6.05 -28.65 -31.33
C TRP A 43 -7.00 -28.97 -30.17
N ASP A 44 -7.14 -30.24 -29.79
CA ASP A 44 -7.98 -30.64 -28.65
C ASP A 44 -7.53 -29.97 -27.36
N LYS A 45 -6.22 -29.79 -27.11
CA LYS A 45 -5.74 -29.07 -25.92
C LYS A 45 -5.99 -27.56 -25.96
N TYR A 46 -6.08 -26.97 -27.15
CA TYR A 46 -6.40 -25.56 -27.34
C TYR A 46 -7.92 -25.28 -27.34
N PHE A 47 -8.75 -26.24 -27.75
CA PHE A 47 -10.22 -26.12 -27.80
C PHE A 47 -10.95 -26.80 -26.62
N ALA A 48 -10.35 -27.75 -25.89
CA ALA A 48 -10.93 -28.38 -24.69
C ALA A 48 -10.89 -27.48 -23.43
N LYS A 49 -10.59 -26.19 -23.60
CA LYS A 49 -10.80 -25.15 -22.57
C LYS A 49 -12.13 -24.43 -22.73
N GLU A 50 -13.05 -24.96 -23.53
CA GLU A 50 -14.46 -24.75 -23.23
C GLU A 50 -14.77 -25.62 -22.01
N GLU A 51 -14.56 -25.06 -20.81
CA GLU A 51 -15.28 -25.54 -19.62
C GLU A 51 -16.76 -25.50 -20.00
N THR A 52 -17.31 -26.67 -20.34
CA THR A 52 -18.73 -26.81 -20.60
C THR A 52 -19.45 -26.17 -19.42
N PHE A 53 -20.19 -25.10 -19.67
CA PHE A 53 -20.92 -24.38 -18.63
C PHE A 53 -21.94 -25.35 -18.03
N VAL A 54 -21.60 -25.94 -16.89
CA VAL A 54 -22.51 -26.76 -16.11
C VAL A 54 -23.14 -25.84 -15.09
N ASP A 55 -24.44 -25.62 -15.24
CA ASP A 55 -25.25 -24.95 -14.22
C ASP A 55 -25.26 -25.82 -12.96
N GLU A 56 -24.54 -25.37 -11.93
CA GLU A 56 -24.43 -26.05 -10.64
C GLU A 56 -25.28 -25.30 -9.61
N PRO A 57 -26.02 -26.00 -8.74
CA PRO A 57 -26.79 -25.34 -7.68
C PRO A 57 -25.94 -24.39 -6.83
N ALA A 58 -26.46 -23.20 -6.55
CA ALA A 58 -25.76 -22.14 -5.82
C ALA A 58 -25.23 -22.58 -4.44
N ASP A 59 -26.00 -23.39 -3.72
CA ASP A 59 -25.62 -23.94 -2.42
C ASP A 59 -24.44 -24.91 -2.53
N LYS A 60 -24.39 -25.72 -3.60
CA LYS A 60 -23.29 -26.64 -3.87
C LYS A 60 -21.99 -25.87 -4.11
N LEU A 61 -22.00 -24.89 -5.01
CA LEU A 61 -20.85 -24.03 -5.31
C LEU A 61 -20.35 -23.29 -4.06
N TYR A 62 -21.28 -22.74 -3.26
CA TYR A 62 -20.94 -22.07 -2.01
C TYR A 62 -20.28 -23.01 -1.00
N ASN A 63 -20.85 -24.20 -0.80
CA ASN A 63 -20.32 -25.20 0.12
C ASN A 63 -18.97 -25.76 -0.34
N GLU A 64 -18.76 -25.91 -1.65
CA GLU A 64 -17.45 -26.24 -2.21
C GLU A 64 -16.41 -25.15 -1.91
N GLY A 65 -16.76 -23.88 -2.08
CA GLY A 65 -15.91 -22.75 -1.71
C GLY A 65 -15.52 -22.79 -0.22
N LEU A 66 -16.50 -23.00 0.66
CA LEU A 66 -16.25 -23.17 2.10
C LEU A 66 -15.34 -24.36 2.41
N TYR A 67 -15.51 -25.48 1.73
CA TYR A 67 -14.67 -26.66 1.91
C TYR A 67 -13.22 -26.39 1.47
N LEU A 68 -13.02 -25.76 0.31
CA LEU A 68 -11.69 -25.39 -0.19
C LEU A 68 -10.98 -24.45 0.79
N MET A 69 -11.68 -23.43 1.29
CA MET A 69 -11.11 -22.46 2.22
C MET A 69 -10.79 -23.08 3.59
N ASN A 70 -11.75 -23.78 4.21
CA ASN A 70 -11.64 -24.22 5.60
C ASN A 70 -10.95 -25.57 5.78
N LYS A 71 -11.03 -26.48 4.79
CA LYS A 71 -10.44 -27.82 4.90
C LYS A 71 -9.14 -27.98 4.12
N LYS A 72 -9.04 -27.36 2.94
CA LYS A 72 -7.82 -27.44 2.12
C LYS A 72 -6.90 -26.24 2.30
N GLY A 73 -7.37 -25.13 2.87
CA GLY A 73 -6.61 -23.88 2.95
C GLY A 73 -6.41 -23.22 1.58
N ASP A 74 -7.10 -23.69 0.54
CA ASP A 74 -6.98 -23.19 -0.83
C ASP A 74 -7.95 -22.03 -1.03
N ARG A 75 -7.51 -20.85 -0.57
CA ARG A 75 -8.28 -19.60 -0.59
C ARG A 75 -8.50 -19.09 -2.01
N LYS A 76 -7.52 -19.27 -2.89
CA LYS A 76 -7.61 -18.84 -4.29
C LYS A 76 -8.68 -19.63 -5.05
N SER A 77 -8.74 -20.94 -4.87
CA SER A 77 -9.81 -21.75 -5.49
C SER A 77 -11.16 -21.51 -4.82
N ALA A 78 -11.18 -21.25 -3.51
CA ALA A 78 -12.41 -20.88 -2.80
C ALA A 78 -13.01 -19.57 -3.32
N MET A 79 -12.19 -18.53 -3.49
CA MET A 79 -12.57 -17.24 -4.07
C MET A 79 -13.27 -17.42 -5.42
N LYS A 80 -12.66 -18.20 -6.33
CA LYS A 80 -13.26 -18.52 -7.63
C LYS A 80 -14.61 -19.23 -7.52
N LYS A 81 -14.75 -20.17 -6.57
CA LYS A 81 -16.02 -20.86 -6.34
C LYS A 81 -17.10 -19.91 -5.83
N PHE A 82 -16.75 -18.94 -4.99
CA PHE A 82 -17.69 -17.90 -4.55
C PHE A 82 -18.06 -16.92 -5.67
N GLU A 83 -17.12 -16.50 -6.51
CA GLU A 83 -17.40 -15.69 -7.71
C GLU A 83 -18.33 -16.42 -8.67
N GLU A 84 -18.17 -17.74 -8.80
CA GLU A 84 -19.01 -18.57 -9.65
C GLU A 84 -20.48 -18.59 -9.19
N VAL A 85 -20.73 -18.55 -7.88
CA VAL A 85 -22.09 -18.40 -7.35
C VAL A 85 -22.72 -17.08 -7.80
N ASP A 86 -21.98 -15.98 -7.70
CA ASP A 86 -22.45 -14.66 -8.13
C ASP A 86 -22.67 -14.60 -9.66
N ARG A 87 -21.81 -15.30 -10.42
CA ARG A 87 -21.90 -15.37 -11.89
C ARG A 87 -23.10 -16.18 -12.38
N GLN A 88 -23.33 -17.35 -11.80
CA GLN A 88 -24.41 -18.25 -12.23
C GLN A 88 -25.76 -17.86 -11.61
N HIS A 89 -25.76 -17.41 -10.35
CA HIS A 89 -26.97 -17.24 -9.53
C HIS A 89 -27.05 -15.86 -8.86
N PRO A 90 -26.93 -14.73 -9.61
CA PRO A 90 -26.75 -13.37 -9.05
C PRO A 90 -27.88 -12.88 -8.13
N TYR A 91 -29.09 -13.45 -8.26
CA TYR A 91 -30.26 -13.09 -7.44
C TYR A 91 -30.52 -14.05 -6.29
N SER A 92 -29.67 -15.08 -6.11
CA SER A 92 -29.81 -16.02 -5.00
C SER A 92 -29.38 -15.40 -3.67
N GLU A 93 -29.95 -15.88 -2.55
CA GLU A 93 -29.45 -15.53 -1.22
C GLU A 93 -27.99 -15.93 -1.00
N TRP A 94 -27.51 -16.91 -1.79
CA TRP A 94 -26.12 -17.34 -1.79
C TRP A 94 -25.19 -16.35 -2.50
N ALA A 95 -25.65 -15.61 -3.52
CA ALA A 95 -24.81 -14.63 -4.22
C ALA A 95 -24.32 -13.53 -3.28
N ARG A 96 -25.20 -12.96 -2.45
CA ARG A 96 -24.81 -11.98 -1.43
C ARG A 96 -23.73 -12.53 -0.49
N LYS A 97 -23.96 -13.73 0.06
CA LYS A 97 -22.98 -14.38 0.96
C LYS A 97 -21.66 -14.67 0.23
N SER A 98 -21.73 -15.18 -0.99
CA SER A 98 -20.57 -15.55 -1.78
C SER A 98 -19.72 -14.34 -2.14
N LEU A 99 -20.33 -13.21 -2.50
CA LEU A 99 -19.59 -11.99 -2.79
C LEU A 99 -18.75 -11.52 -1.58
N LEU A 100 -19.32 -11.57 -0.38
CA LEU A 100 -18.57 -11.29 0.85
C LEU A 100 -17.47 -12.32 1.11
N MET A 101 -17.78 -13.61 0.94
CA MET A 101 -16.81 -14.69 1.16
C MET A 101 -15.68 -14.67 0.13
N SER A 102 -15.92 -14.20 -1.10
CA SER A 102 -14.88 -13.96 -2.10
C SER A 102 -13.91 -12.88 -1.62
N ALA A 103 -14.43 -11.74 -1.16
CA ALA A 103 -13.60 -10.67 -0.59
C ALA A 103 -12.80 -11.15 0.63
N TYR A 104 -13.41 -11.95 1.51
CA TYR A 104 -12.73 -12.53 2.66
C TYR A 104 -11.62 -13.52 2.25
N ALA A 105 -11.91 -14.42 1.31
CA ALA A 105 -10.93 -15.38 0.80
C ALA A 105 -9.75 -14.66 0.13
N ALA A 106 -9.99 -13.57 -0.61
CA ALA A 106 -8.95 -12.74 -1.19
C ALA A 106 -8.06 -12.08 -0.12
N TYR A 107 -8.67 -11.49 0.92
CA TYR A 107 -7.94 -10.90 2.05
C TYR A 107 -7.00 -11.91 2.71
N GLU A 108 -7.56 -13.08 3.03
CA GLU A 108 -6.85 -14.18 3.66
C GLU A 108 -5.75 -14.78 2.77
N ASN A 109 -5.87 -14.64 1.44
CA ASN A 109 -4.84 -15.07 0.49
C ASN A 109 -3.73 -14.02 0.31
N GLY A 110 -3.89 -12.81 0.88
CA GLY A 110 -3.00 -11.67 0.66
C GLY A 110 -3.27 -10.92 -0.65
N ASP A 111 -4.32 -11.28 -1.39
CA ASP A 111 -4.75 -10.62 -2.63
C ASP A 111 -5.60 -9.38 -2.28
N TYR A 112 -4.98 -8.41 -1.64
CA TYR A 112 -5.64 -7.23 -1.07
C TYR A 112 -6.38 -6.36 -2.09
N ASP A 113 -5.83 -6.21 -3.30
CA ASP A 113 -6.47 -5.40 -4.33
C ASP A 113 -7.78 -6.06 -4.82
N GLU A 114 -7.83 -7.40 -4.90
CA GLU A 114 -9.05 -8.15 -5.22
C GLU A 114 -10.06 -8.10 -4.06
N CYS A 115 -9.58 -8.21 -2.81
CA CYS A 115 -10.42 -8.01 -1.63
C CYS A 115 -11.10 -6.64 -1.66
N ILE A 116 -10.34 -5.57 -1.92
CA ILE A 116 -10.86 -4.20 -2.00
C ILE A 116 -11.91 -4.10 -3.11
N SER A 117 -11.65 -4.67 -4.30
CA SER A 117 -12.59 -4.67 -5.42
C SER A 117 -13.91 -5.35 -5.05
N SER A 118 -13.83 -6.60 -4.58
CA SER A 118 -14.99 -7.42 -4.22
C SER A 118 -15.78 -6.85 -3.03
N ALA A 119 -15.09 -6.34 -2.00
CA ALA A 119 -15.74 -5.71 -0.85
C ALA A 119 -16.41 -4.36 -1.20
N ASN A 120 -15.81 -3.55 -2.07
CA ASN A 120 -16.46 -2.32 -2.56
C ASN A 120 -17.75 -2.66 -3.32
N ARG A 121 -17.73 -3.70 -4.16
CA ARG A 121 -18.92 -4.19 -4.85
C ARG A 121 -20.00 -4.63 -3.85
N TYR A 122 -19.63 -5.34 -2.78
CA TYR A 122 -20.57 -5.73 -1.73
C TYR A 122 -21.22 -4.53 -1.04
N VAL A 123 -20.43 -3.55 -0.60
CA VAL A 123 -20.96 -2.34 0.08
C VAL A 123 -21.84 -1.52 -0.85
N ALA A 124 -21.52 -1.46 -2.16
CA ALA A 124 -22.33 -0.76 -3.16
C ALA A 124 -23.67 -1.46 -3.43
N LEU A 125 -23.68 -2.79 -3.54
CA LEU A 125 -24.90 -3.57 -3.84
C LEU A 125 -25.77 -3.80 -2.61
N HIS A 126 -25.17 -3.89 -1.42
CA HIS A 126 -25.84 -4.30 -0.19
C HIS A 126 -25.52 -3.39 1.03
N PRO A 127 -25.71 -2.06 0.93
CA PRO A 127 -25.29 -1.11 1.97
C PRO A 127 -26.02 -1.28 3.31
N GLY A 128 -27.25 -1.80 3.30
CA GLY A 128 -28.07 -2.07 4.50
C GLY A 128 -27.90 -3.49 5.08
N SER A 129 -27.02 -4.31 4.51
CA SER A 129 -26.77 -5.67 5.01
C SER A 129 -26.12 -5.63 6.40
N PRO A 130 -26.44 -6.58 7.30
CA PRO A 130 -25.73 -6.72 8.58
C PRO A 130 -24.21 -6.85 8.41
N ASP A 131 -23.75 -7.46 7.31
CA ASP A 131 -22.33 -7.67 7.03
C ASP A 131 -21.65 -6.49 6.30
N ALA A 132 -22.38 -5.41 5.99
CA ALA A 132 -21.81 -4.25 5.31
C ALA A 132 -20.67 -3.61 6.12
N ALA A 133 -20.78 -3.64 7.46
CA ALA A 133 -19.73 -3.21 8.37
C ALA A 133 -18.45 -4.05 8.21
N TYR A 134 -18.58 -5.38 8.02
CA TYR A 134 -17.44 -6.27 7.83
C TYR A 134 -16.79 -6.07 6.47
N ALA A 135 -17.57 -5.94 5.39
CA ALA A 135 -17.04 -5.64 4.07
C ALA A 135 -16.28 -4.31 4.04
N GLN A 136 -16.84 -3.26 4.65
CA GLN A 136 -16.16 -1.97 4.79
C GLN A 136 -14.85 -2.11 5.58
N TYR A 137 -14.85 -2.93 6.64
CA TYR A 137 -13.65 -3.21 7.41
C TYR A 137 -12.60 -3.98 6.59
N LEU A 138 -12.98 -4.93 5.74
CA LEU A 138 -12.06 -5.65 4.85
C LEU A 138 -11.35 -4.71 3.86
N ILE A 139 -12.06 -3.72 3.31
CA ILE A 139 -11.44 -2.66 2.47
C ILE A 139 -10.36 -1.93 3.26
N ALA A 140 -10.69 -1.51 4.49
CA ALA A 140 -9.80 -0.74 5.34
C ALA A 140 -8.59 -1.57 5.82
N ALA A 141 -8.82 -2.83 6.21
CA ALA A 141 -7.79 -3.77 6.62
C ALA A 141 -6.83 -4.11 5.48
N SER A 142 -7.35 -4.33 4.26
CA SER A 142 -6.53 -4.57 3.06
C SER A 142 -5.59 -3.41 2.76
N ASN A 143 -6.09 -2.16 2.81
CA ASN A 143 -5.23 -0.99 2.66
C ASN A 143 -4.20 -0.87 3.80
N PHE A 144 -4.57 -1.24 5.03
CA PHE A 144 -3.68 -1.20 6.18
C PHE A 144 -2.53 -2.20 6.06
N ASP A 145 -2.82 -3.43 5.63
CA ASP A 145 -1.80 -4.48 5.53
C ASP A 145 -0.84 -4.25 4.35
N GLN A 146 -1.21 -3.37 3.41
CA GLN A 146 -0.35 -2.87 2.34
C GLN A 146 0.43 -1.60 2.71
N ILE A 147 0.39 -1.14 3.97
CA ILE A 147 1.18 0.01 4.43
C ILE A 147 2.67 -0.31 4.27
N PRO A 148 3.43 0.49 3.52
CA PRO A 148 4.85 0.27 3.36
C PRO A 148 5.64 0.81 4.55
N ASP A 149 6.92 0.44 4.62
CA ASP A 149 7.84 1.00 5.61
C ASP A 149 7.97 2.54 5.50
N VAL A 150 8.36 3.18 6.61
CA VAL A 150 8.43 4.64 6.74
C VAL A 150 9.30 5.36 5.70
N SER A 151 10.24 4.66 5.06
CA SER A 151 11.14 5.26 4.06
C SER A 151 10.48 5.42 2.69
N ARG A 152 9.35 4.74 2.45
CA ARG A 152 8.64 4.73 1.17
C ARG A 152 7.50 5.75 1.13
N ASP A 153 6.92 5.92 -0.06
CA ASP A 153 5.72 6.72 -0.23
C ASP A 153 4.56 6.19 0.64
N GLN A 154 3.81 7.10 1.26
CA GLN A 154 2.80 6.76 2.27
C GLN A 154 1.37 6.95 1.76
N GLY A 155 1.16 7.06 0.44
CA GLY A 155 -0.19 7.22 -0.10
C GLY A 155 -1.15 6.08 0.26
N ARG A 156 -0.65 4.85 0.46
CA ARG A 156 -1.47 3.73 0.97
C ARG A 156 -1.86 3.90 2.44
N THR A 157 -0.99 4.48 3.26
CA THR A 157 -1.26 4.78 4.67
C THR A 157 -2.38 5.80 4.82
N GLU A 158 -2.37 6.85 4.00
CA GLU A 158 -3.45 7.84 3.96
C GLU A 158 -4.78 7.23 3.52
N LYS A 159 -4.76 6.40 2.46
CA LYS A 159 -5.95 5.64 2.01
C LYS A 159 -6.49 4.72 3.10
N SER A 160 -5.60 4.04 3.83
CA SER A 160 -5.96 3.17 4.94
C SER A 160 -6.66 3.96 6.05
N ILE A 161 -6.10 5.09 6.48
CA ILE A 161 -6.72 5.96 7.49
C ILE A 161 -8.12 6.40 7.04
N ALA A 162 -8.26 6.88 5.80
CA ALA A 162 -9.57 7.30 5.27
C ALA A 162 -10.60 6.16 5.28
N ALA A 163 -10.21 4.95 4.87
CA ALA A 163 -11.09 3.78 4.87
C ALA A 163 -11.46 3.33 6.29
N LEU A 164 -10.52 3.39 7.24
CA LEU A 164 -10.77 3.06 8.65
C LEU A 164 -11.68 4.11 9.33
N GLU A 165 -11.48 5.39 9.04
CA GLU A 165 -12.36 6.47 9.50
C GLU A 165 -13.77 6.30 8.96
N GLU A 166 -13.92 5.80 7.73
CA GLU A 166 -15.21 5.46 7.15
C GLU A 166 -15.92 4.33 7.91
N VAL A 167 -15.20 3.28 8.33
CA VAL A 167 -15.77 2.22 9.21
C VAL A 167 -16.34 2.83 10.49
N ILE A 168 -15.57 3.68 11.16
CA ILE A 168 -15.99 4.29 12.43
C ILE A 168 -17.19 5.22 12.21
N ARG A 169 -17.17 6.00 11.13
CA ARG A 169 -18.22 6.98 10.82
C ARG A 169 -19.54 6.31 10.43
N LYS A 170 -19.50 5.27 9.59
CA LYS A 170 -20.70 4.57 9.11
C LYS A 170 -21.20 3.53 10.11
N TYR A 171 -20.29 2.85 10.80
CA TYR A 171 -20.60 1.70 11.66
C TYR A 171 -20.00 1.84 13.08
N PRO A 172 -20.31 2.92 13.81
CA PRO A 172 -19.65 3.25 15.09
C PRO A 172 -19.86 2.22 16.20
N THR A 173 -20.96 1.45 16.15
CA THR A 173 -21.32 0.43 17.14
C THR A 173 -20.93 -0.98 16.72
N SER A 174 -20.32 -1.16 15.55
CA SER A 174 -19.84 -2.47 15.09
C SER A 174 -18.63 -2.94 15.90
N GLU A 175 -18.43 -4.25 15.99
CA GLU A 175 -17.23 -4.84 16.62
C GLU A 175 -15.93 -4.36 15.94
N TYR A 176 -16.00 -4.04 14.65
CA TYR A 176 -14.87 -3.58 13.84
C TYR A 176 -14.43 -2.14 14.16
N ALA A 177 -15.30 -1.32 14.76
CA ALA A 177 -14.97 0.08 15.06
C ALA A 177 -13.79 0.21 16.04
N THR A 178 -13.70 -0.69 17.02
CA THR A 178 -12.59 -0.69 17.99
C THR A 178 -11.28 -1.10 17.32
N SER A 179 -11.30 -2.13 16.46
CA SER A 179 -10.14 -2.54 15.67
C SER A 179 -9.70 -1.42 14.73
N ALA A 180 -10.64 -0.74 14.08
CA ALA A 180 -10.38 0.37 13.18
C ALA A 180 -9.67 1.54 13.88
N LYS A 181 -10.11 1.91 15.09
CA LYS A 181 -9.44 2.95 15.90
C LYS A 181 -7.97 2.62 16.17
N ARG A 182 -7.69 1.38 16.60
CA ARG A 182 -6.31 0.93 16.86
C ARG A 182 -5.45 0.95 15.60
N LYS A 183 -6.01 0.52 14.46
CA LYS A 183 -5.31 0.59 13.17
C LYS A 183 -5.05 2.04 12.73
N ILE A 184 -5.98 2.98 12.98
CA ILE A 184 -5.74 4.41 12.71
C ILE A 184 -4.58 4.94 13.54
N GLU A 185 -4.51 4.61 14.84
CA GLU A 185 -3.41 5.01 15.71
C GLU A 185 -2.06 4.50 15.16
N ALA A 186 -2.00 3.22 14.76
CA ALA A 186 -0.81 2.64 14.17
C ALA A 186 -0.43 3.28 12.81
N ALA A 187 -1.40 3.57 11.95
CA ALA A 187 -1.16 4.22 10.66
C ALA A 187 -0.69 5.68 10.83
N ARG A 188 -1.23 6.41 11.82
CA ARG A 188 -0.75 7.75 12.18
C ARG A 188 0.67 7.72 12.75
N ASP A 189 1.03 6.69 13.52
CA ASP A 189 2.41 6.47 13.97
C ASP A 189 3.37 6.32 12.78
N GLN A 190 2.99 5.59 11.73
CA GLN A 190 3.80 5.47 10.50
C GLN A 190 4.02 6.82 9.81
N LEU A 191 2.97 7.64 9.67
CA LEU A 191 3.09 8.98 9.07
C LEU A 191 4.00 9.88 9.91
N ALA A 192 3.85 9.87 11.23
CA ALA A 192 4.74 10.60 12.13
C ALA A 192 6.19 10.10 12.02
N GLY A 193 6.39 8.77 11.95
CA GLY A 193 7.71 8.15 11.77
C GLY A 193 8.42 8.57 10.49
N LYS A 194 7.68 8.75 9.39
CA LYS A 194 8.21 9.33 8.14
C LYS A 194 8.71 10.76 8.34
N GLU A 195 7.89 11.64 8.92
CA GLU A 195 8.28 13.03 9.19
C GLU A 195 9.48 13.11 10.13
N MET A 196 9.54 12.26 11.17
CA MET A 196 10.70 12.16 12.05
C MET A 196 11.96 11.73 11.31
N THR A 197 11.86 10.75 10.40
CA THR A 197 13.01 10.26 9.62
C THR A 197 13.57 11.36 8.72
N VAL A 198 12.69 12.09 8.03
CA VAL A 198 13.09 13.23 7.19
C VAL A 198 13.64 14.38 8.04
N GLY A 199 13.02 14.67 9.18
CA GLY A 199 13.48 15.71 10.11
C GLY A 199 14.87 15.42 10.67
N ARG A 200 15.15 14.18 11.10
CA ARG A 200 16.49 13.75 11.54
C ARG A 200 17.52 13.90 10.43
N TRP A 201 17.19 13.52 9.20
CA TRP A 201 18.09 13.70 8.07
C TRP A 201 18.47 15.18 7.85
N TYR A 202 17.51 16.11 7.97
CA TYR A 202 17.80 17.54 7.90
C TYR A 202 18.63 18.05 9.08
N MET A 203 18.39 17.55 10.30
CA MET A 203 19.22 17.84 11.47
C MET A 203 20.68 17.45 11.24
N ASP A 204 20.93 16.26 10.69
CA ASP A 204 22.29 15.77 10.39
C ASP A 204 22.99 16.67 9.34
N LYS A 205 22.22 17.28 8.44
CA LYS A 205 22.70 18.26 7.45
C LYS A 205 22.81 19.69 7.99
N LYS A 206 22.42 19.93 9.25
CA LYS A 206 22.33 21.26 9.88
C LYS A 206 21.37 22.21 9.16
N ASP A 207 20.43 21.68 8.38
CA ASP A 207 19.31 22.45 7.84
C ASP A 207 18.19 22.49 8.88
N TYR A 208 18.38 23.33 9.89
CA TYR A 208 17.47 23.43 11.02
C TYR A 208 16.09 23.93 10.61
N THR A 209 15.99 24.81 9.61
CA THR A 209 14.70 25.34 9.15
C THR A 209 13.87 24.23 8.50
N ALA A 210 14.47 23.40 7.65
CA ALA A 210 13.77 22.26 7.07
C ALA A 210 13.40 21.22 8.14
N ALA A 211 14.31 20.93 9.08
CA ALA A 211 14.05 20.03 10.20
C ALA A 211 12.87 20.49 11.07
N ILE A 212 12.83 21.78 11.44
CA ILE A 212 11.74 22.40 12.21
C ILE A 212 10.40 22.18 11.50
N ASN A 213 10.34 22.41 10.18
CA ASN A 213 9.10 22.21 9.44
C ASN A 213 8.59 20.76 9.51
N ARG A 214 9.50 19.78 9.53
CA ARG A 214 9.15 18.35 9.67
C ARG A 214 8.67 18.00 11.06
N PHE A 215 9.41 18.39 12.10
CA PHE A 215 8.99 18.13 13.49
C PHE A 215 7.71 18.88 13.86
N LYS A 216 7.49 20.06 13.29
CA LYS A 216 6.24 20.80 13.41
C LYS A 216 5.03 20.00 12.89
N VAL A 217 5.17 19.25 11.79
CA VAL A 217 4.08 18.39 11.30
C VAL A 217 3.73 17.35 12.36
N VAL A 218 4.72 16.70 12.96
CA VAL A 218 4.51 15.71 14.03
C VAL A 218 3.76 16.33 15.21
N VAL A 219 4.19 17.50 15.68
CA VAL A 219 3.58 18.20 16.82
C VAL A 219 2.20 18.77 16.50
N THR A 220 1.89 19.10 15.25
CA THR A 220 0.59 19.72 14.91
C THR A 220 -0.46 18.74 14.43
N GLN A 221 -0.05 17.61 13.84
CA GLN A 221 -0.95 16.64 13.21
C GLN A 221 -0.94 15.26 13.89
N TYR A 222 0.13 14.92 14.61
CA TYR A 222 0.36 13.58 15.16
C TYR A 222 0.69 13.60 16.67
N GLN A 223 0.02 14.49 17.42
CA GLN A 223 0.25 14.74 18.86
C GLN A 223 0.17 13.49 19.74
N THR A 224 -0.65 12.51 19.37
CA THR A 224 -0.92 11.30 20.16
C THR A 224 0.04 10.16 19.83
N THR A 225 1.00 10.36 18.93
CA THR A 225 1.97 9.34 18.55
C THR A 225 3.17 9.34 19.49
N ARG A 226 3.89 8.22 19.57
CA ARG A 226 5.12 8.10 20.41
C ARG A 226 6.26 9.01 19.94
N HIS A 227 6.14 9.59 18.74
CA HIS A 227 7.14 10.46 18.13
C HIS A 227 7.08 11.90 18.63
N VAL A 228 6.00 12.31 19.30
CA VAL A 228 5.80 13.71 19.71
C VAL A 228 6.86 14.20 20.71
N GLU A 229 7.31 13.33 21.62
CA GLU A 229 8.32 13.68 22.63
C GLU A 229 9.68 14.00 21.99
N GLU A 230 10.15 13.12 21.09
CA GLU A 230 11.37 13.34 20.31
C GLU A 230 11.21 14.58 19.43
N ALA A 231 10.07 14.76 18.76
CA ALA A 231 9.83 15.92 17.89
C ALA A 231 9.96 17.25 18.66
N LEU A 232 9.40 17.34 19.86
CA LEU A 232 9.52 18.53 20.71
C LEU A 232 10.97 18.78 21.16
N ALA A 233 11.70 17.73 21.58
CA ALA A 233 13.10 17.88 21.94
C ALA A 233 13.96 18.34 20.76
N ARG A 234 13.73 17.77 19.56
CA ARG A 234 14.42 18.18 18.34
C ARG A 234 14.04 19.59 17.90
N LEU A 235 12.80 20.04 18.14
CA LEU A 235 12.41 21.44 17.95
C LEU A 235 13.19 22.36 18.91
N THR A 236 13.33 21.98 20.18
CA THR A 236 14.17 22.73 21.12
C THR A 236 15.60 22.83 20.61
N GLU A 237 16.22 21.72 20.20
CA GLU A 237 17.58 21.69 19.63
C GLU A 237 17.72 22.61 18.42
N ALA A 238 16.81 22.46 17.44
CA ALA A 238 16.87 23.21 16.20
C ALA A 238 16.65 24.71 16.41
N TYR A 239 15.69 25.10 17.26
CA TYR A 239 15.43 26.50 17.59
C TYR A 239 16.58 27.15 18.37
N MET A 240 17.22 26.42 19.29
CA MET A 240 18.43 26.89 19.95
C MET A 240 19.56 27.13 18.94
N ALA A 241 19.76 26.21 17.99
CA ALA A 241 20.83 26.30 17.00
C ALA A 241 20.70 27.52 16.07
N ILE A 242 19.48 27.95 15.75
CA ILE A 242 19.22 29.14 14.92
C ILE A 242 18.90 30.41 15.71
N GLY A 243 18.96 30.36 17.05
CA GLY A 243 18.79 31.53 17.92
C GLY A 243 17.34 31.98 18.14
N ILE A 244 16.33 31.18 17.80
CA ILE A 244 14.91 31.47 18.10
C ILE A 244 14.59 30.96 19.51
N VAL A 245 15.20 31.60 20.50
CA VAL A 245 15.23 31.14 21.90
C VAL A 245 13.83 30.99 22.51
N GLY A 246 12.91 31.93 22.24
CA GLY A 246 11.56 31.88 22.81
C GLY A 246 10.76 30.64 22.39
N GLU A 247 10.94 30.17 21.15
CA GLU A 247 10.30 28.93 20.69
C GLU A 247 11.01 27.70 21.26
N ALA A 248 12.34 27.73 21.44
CA ALA A 248 13.05 26.65 22.10
C ALA A 248 12.59 26.45 23.56
N GLN A 249 12.48 27.53 24.32
CA GLN A 249 11.95 27.53 25.70
C GLN A 249 10.52 27.01 25.73
N THR A 250 9.69 27.41 24.76
CA THR A 250 8.30 26.96 24.68
C THR A 250 8.22 25.47 24.36
N ALA A 251 8.99 24.98 23.39
CA ALA A 251 9.06 23.56 23.06
C ALA A 251 9.47 22.70 24.27
N ALA A 252 10.50 23.12 25.01
CA ALA A 252 10.96 22.42 26.22
C ALA A 252 9.93 22.48 27.35
N ALA A 253 9.21 23.60 27.51
CA ALA A 253 8.18 23.76 28.52
C ALA A 253 6.95 22.88 28.22
N VAL A 254 6.51 22.85 26.96
CA VAL A 254 5.41 21.98 26.49
C VAL A 254 5.80 20.50 26.66
N LEU A 255 7.05 20.14 26.34
CA LEU A 255 7.57 18.80 26.55
C LEU A 255 7.57 18.42 28.05
N GLY A 256 8.06 19.31 28.92
CA GLY A 256 8.09 19.06 30.37
C GLY A 256 6.72 19.00 31.03
N HIS A 257 5.76 19.80 30.57
CA HIS A 257 4.40 19.76 31.11
C HIS A 257 3.69 18.44 30.80
N ASN A 258 3.84 17.93 29.57
CA ASN A 258 3.12 16.74 29.13
C ASN A 258 3.89 15.44 29.39
N PHE A 259 5.23 15.50 29.43
CA PHE A 259 6.11 14.32 29.51
C PHE A 259 7.30 14.55 30.48
N PRO A 260 7.05 14.88 31.76
CA PRO A 260 8.09 15.28 32.72
C PRO A 260 9.14 14.20 32.99
N ASP A 261 8.77 12.91 32.89
CA ASP A 261 9.68 11.79 33.15
C ASP A 261 10.48 11.36 31.91
N SER A 262 10.15 11.92 30.74
CA SER A 262 10.78 11.55 29.48
C SER A 262 12.27 11.84 29.47
N ARG A 263 13.05 10.92 28.87
CA ARG A 263 14.47 11.18 28.56
C ARG A 263 14.61 12.43 27.68
N TRP A 264 13.70 12.62 26.73
CA TRP A 264 13.70 13.75 25.81
C TRP A 264 13.56 15.08 26.55
N TYR A 265 12.73 15.12 27.60
CA TYR A 265 12.59 16.32 28.42
C TYR A 265 13.89 16.63 29.16
N LYS A 266 14.55 15.64 29.77
CA LYS A 266 15.81 15.83 30.50
C LYS A 266 16.90 16.43 29.61
N ASP A 267 17.01 15.91 28.38
CA ASP A 267 17.97 16.39 27.39
C ASP A 267 17.63 17.83 26.94
N ALA A 268 16.36 18.11 26.62
CA ALA A 268 15.90 19.45 26.22
C ALA A 268 16.05 20.48 27.35
N TYR A 269 15.73 20.10 28.59
CA TYR A 269 15.90 20.94 29.79
C TYR A 269 17.37 21.31 29.98
N SER A 270 18.27 20.32 29.94
CA SER A 270 19.71 20.54 30.07
C SER A 270 20.25 21.47 28.99
N LEU A 271 19.78 21.31 27.74
CA LEU A 271 20.20 22.16 26.63
C LEU A 271 19.80 23.62 26.86
N VAL A 272 18.54 23.89 27.20
CA VAL A 272 18.04 25.25 27.48
C VAL A 272 18.79 25.86 28.67
N LYS A 273 18.98 25.09 29.75
CA LYS A 273 19.74 25.51 30.94
C LYS A 273 21.18 25.87 30.64
N SER A 274 21.86 25.09 29.80
CA SER A 274 23.24 25.36 29.39
C SER A 274 23.39 26.68 28.63
N GLY A 275 22.31 27.16 28.01
CA GLY A 275 22.23 28.49 27.40
C GLY A 275 21.93 29.63 28.38
N GLY A 276 21.83 29.37 29.69
CA GLY A 276 21.49 30.36 30.71
C GLY A 276 20.00 30.70 30.79
N LEU A 277 19.14 29.79 30.32
CA LEU A 277 17.70 30.00 30.19
C LEU A 277 16.92 28.93 30.95
N GLU A 278 15.63 29.15 31.16
CA GLU A 278 14.71 28.15 31.70
C GLU A 278 13.59 27.84 30.70
N PRO A 279 13.02 26.63 30.68
CA PRO A 279 11.83 26.36 29.89
C PRO A 279 10.65 27.22 30.35
N THR A 280 10.16 28.06 29.46
CA THR A 280 9.03 28.96 29.71
C THR A 280 8.12 28.94 28.49
N ALA A 281 6.86 28.54 28.68
CA ALA A 281 5.89 28.46 27.59
C ALA A 281 5.32 29.83 27.23
N ASN A 282 5.48 30.25 25.97
CA ASN A 282 4.71 31.36 25.41
C ASN A 282 3.30 30.88 25.04
N LYS A 283 2.26 31.53 25.58
CA LYS A 283 0.85 31.21 25.34
C LYS A 283 0.43 31.40 23.87
N ASP A 284 1.09 32.31 23.16
CA ASP A 284 0.77 32.63 21.76
C ASP A 284 1.53 31.76 20.75
N SER A 285 2.50 30.95 21.23
CA SER A 285 3.24 30.03 20.36
C SER A 285 2.28 29.04 19.70
N TRP A 286 2.61 28.68 18.46
CA TRP A 286 1.87 27.65 17.73
C TRP A 286 1.92 26.29 18.44
N MET A 287 2.98 25.98 19.21
CA MET A 287 3.10 24.71 19.95
C MET A 287 2.09 24.63 21.08
N THR A 288 1.99 25.68 21.91
CA THR A 288 1.01 25.77 22.99
C THR A 288 -0.42 25.65 22.44
N ARG A 289 -0.71 26.31 21.32
CA ARG A 289 -2.02 26.21 20.66
C ARG A 289 -2.30 24.80 20.10
N ALA A 290 -1.29 24.14 19.53
CA ALA A 290 -1.41 22.80 18.97
C ALA A 290 -1.74 21.75 20.04
N PHE A 291 -1.09 21.84 21.21
CA PHE A 291 -1.38 20.95 22.35
C PHE A 291 -2.74 21.27 22.98
N LYS A 292 -3.06 22.54 23.19
CA LYS A 292 -4.35 22.94 23.78
C LYS A 292 -5.56 22.42 22.99
N LYS A 293 -5.43 22.33 21.66
CA LYS A 293 -6.48 21.80 20.78
C LYS A 293 -6.83 20.33 21.07
N VAL A 294 -5.88 19.54 21.54
CA VAL A 294 -6.07 18.11 21.85
C VAL A 294 -6.26 17.86 23.34
N GLY A 295 -6.51 18.92 24.13
CA GLY A 295 -6.70 18.81 25.58
C GLY A 295 -5.40 18.56 26.36
N LEU A 296 -4.25 18.83 25.73
CA LEU A 296 -2.93 18.72 26.33
C LEU A 296 -2.32 20.13 26.50
N GLY A 297 -1.34 20.30 27.38
CA GLY A 297 -0.65 21.58 27.59
C GLY A 297 -1.30 22.57 28.56
#